data_AF-A0AA38NTL8-F1
#
_entry.id   AF-A0AA38NTL8-F1
#
_cell.length_a   1.000
_cell.length_b   1.000
_cell.length_c   1.000
_cell.angle_alpha   90.00
_cell.angle_beta   90.00
_cell.angle_gamma   90.00
#
_symmetry.space_group_name_H-M   'P 1'
#
loop_
_entity.id
_entity.type
_entity.pdbx_description
1 polymer ?
#
loop_
_entity_poly.entity_id
_entity_poly.type
_entity_poly.pdbx_seq_one_letter_code
_entity_poly.pdbx_strand_id
1 'polypeptide(L)'
;MSNTRIAKLLHEKMPHHTVNSWNTMVGGQLREMIEQKRKRAGIAYRKNAHTEEISGRQKPTSEEGDKAVKRQKISKEESRNQDIQFIAQFFADGEANGVDDEDDDRSALWERLHKKGKWRTPSSWEEFYEENHLEVKRHFSDIIDQEAEQ
;
A
#
# COMPACT_ATOMS: atom_id res chain seq x y z
N MET A 1 -7.57 20.37 9.83
CA MET A 1 -8.85 21.07 9.53
C MET A 1 -9.85 20.69 10.61
N SER A 2 -10.73 21.60 11.05
CA SER A 2 -11.74 21.26 12.06
C SER A 2 -12.91 20.48 11.47
N ASN A 3 -13.38 19.42 12.13
CA ASN A 3 -14.56 18.62 11.73
C ASN A 3 -15.79 19.49 11.49
N THR A 4 -15.92 20.59 12.24
CA THR A 4 -17.01 21.55 12.11
C THR A 4 -16.99 22.29 10.76
N ARG A 5 -15.80 22.49 10.17
CA ARG A 5 -15.66 23.13 8.84
C ARG A 5 -16.12 22.18 7.73
N ILE A 6 -15.80 20.90 7.85
CA ILE A 6 -16.21 19.84 6.91
C ILE A 6 -17.74 19.66 6.98
N ALA A 7 -18.31 19.59 8.19
CA ALA A 7 -19.74 19.45 8.40
C ALA A 7 -20.56 20.61 7.80
N LYS A 8 -20.02 21.85 7.84
CA LYS A 8 -20.68 23.02 7.21
C LYS A 8 -20.69 22.92 5.69
N LEU A 9 -19.59 22.49 5.08
CA LEU A 9 -19.51 22.29 3.63
C LEU A 9 -20.45 21.16 3.16
N LEU A 10 -20.56 20.08 3.94
CA LEU A 10 -21.48 18.99 3.65
C LEU A 10 -22.94 19.43 3.75
N HIS A 11 -23.28 20.23 4.77
CA HIS A 11 -24.61 20.80 4.92
C HIS A 11 -24.98 21.73 3.75
N GLU A 12 -24.03 22.49 3.22
CA GLU A 12 -24.27 23.36 2.05
C GLU A 12 -24.64 22.56 0.80
N LYS A 13 -24.09 21.34 0.65
CA LYS A 13 -24.42 20.43 -0.45
C LYS A 13 -25.67 19.58 -0.18
N MET A 14 -25.95 19.27 1.08
CA MET A 14 -27.04 18.40 1.51
C MET A 14 -27.75 18.99 2.74
N PRO A 15 -28.66 19.96 2.52
CA PRO A 15 -29.33 20.68 3.61
C PRO A 15 -30.40 19.85 4.34
N HIS A 16 -30.70 18.64 3.85
CA HIS A 16 -31.62 17.71 4.51
C HIS A 16 -31.06 17.09 5.81
N HIS A 17 -29.76 17.22 6.04
CA HIS A 17 -29.09 16.78 7.26
C HIS A 17 -28.49 17.97 7.99
N THR A 18 -28.66 18.01 9.32
CA THR A 18 -28.14 19.11 10.14
C THR A 18 -26.61 19.07 10.26
N VAL A 19 -25.98 20.23 10.49
CA VAL A 19 -24.52 20.33 10.72
C VAL A 19 -24.08 19.42 11.87
N ASN A 20 -24.91 19.26 12.92
CA ASN A 20 -24.63 18.38 14.05
C ASN A 20 -24.63 16.91 13.63
N SER A 21 -25.56 16.48 12.77
CA SER A 21 -25.59 15.11 12.23
C SER A 21 -24.32 14.82 11.43
N TRP A 22 -23.88 15.74 10.57
CA TRP A 22 -22.62 15.61 9.83
C TRP A 22 -21.39 15.59 10.73
N ASN A 23 -21.36 16.42 11.79
CA ASN A 23 -20.23 16.47 12.71
C ASN A 23 -20.10 15.16 13.51
N THR A 24 -21.22 14.55 13.92
CA THR A 24 -21.22 13.23 14.56
C THR A 24 -20.76 12.15 13.59
N MET A 25 -21.23 12.17 12.34
CA MET A 25 -20.84 11.18 11.33
C MET A 25 -19.34 11.26 11.01
N VAL A 26 -18.85 12.45 10.67
CA VAL A 26 -17.42 12.69 10.36
C VAL A 26 -16.54 12.40 11.58
N GLY A 27 -16.98 12.79 12.79
CA GLY A 27 -16.25 12.51 14.02
C GLY A 27 -16.19 11.03 14.37
N GLY A 28 -17.26 10.29 14.13
CA GLY A 28 -17.35 8.84 14.33
C GLY A 28 -16.46 8.07 13.35
N GLN A 29 -16.64 8.30 12.05
CA GLN A 29 -15.88 7.64 11.00
C GLN A 29 -14.38 7.94 11.12
N LEU A 30 -13.98 9.19 11.38
CA LEU A 30 -12.57 9.52 11.53
C LEU A 30 -11.94 8.86 12.77
N ARG A 31 -12.68 8.75 13.88
CA ARG A 31 -12.22 8.04 15.08
C ARG A 31 -12.02 6.56 14.80
N GLU A 32 -13.01 5.93 14.16
CA GLU A 32 -12.95 4.52 13.80
C GLU A 32 -11.78 4.23 12.85
N MET A 33 -11.59 5.04 11.81
CA MET A 33 -10.43 4.95 10.92
C MET A 33 -9.10 5.08 11.67
N ILE A 34 -8.98 6.05 12.59
CA ILE A 34 -7.77 6.24 13.40
C ILE A 34 -7.52 5.01 14.28
N GLU A 35 -8.56 4.45 14.88
CA GLU A 35 -8.47 3.28 15.74
C GLU A 35 -8.09 2.02 14.97
N GLN A 36 -8.68 1.82 13.78
CA GLN A 36 -8.32 0.75 12.86
C GLN A 36 -6.86 0.87 12.40
N LYS A 37 -6.41 2.07 12.00
CA LYS A 37 -5.00 2.32 11.63
C LYS A 37 -4.04 2.04 12.79
N ARG A 38 -4.38 2.46 14.01
CA ARG A 38 -3.59 2.14 15.21
C ARG A 38 -3.52 0.64 15.47
N LYS A 39 -4.64 -0.07 15.32
CA LYS A 39 -4.69 -1.53 15.50
C LYS A 39 -3.81 -2.25 14.46
N ARG A 40 -3.89 -1.85 13.19
CA ARG A 40 -3.03 -2.40 12.11
C ARG A 40 -1.55 -2.10 12.35
N ALA A 41 -1.20 -0.84 12.66
CA ALA A 41 0.18 -0.46 13.00
C ALA A 41 0.73 -1.22 14.21
N GLY A 42 -0.10 -1.46 15.23
CA GLY A 42 0.29 -2.25 16.40
C GLY A 42 0.54 -3.74 16.07
N ILE A 43 -0.20 -4.31 15.12
CA ILE A 43 0.05 -5.68 14.64
C ILE A 43 1.36 -5.74 13.85
N ALA A 44 1.59 -4.79 12.93
CA ALA A 44 2.84 -4.69 12.17
C ALA A 44 4.06 -4.53 13.09
N TYR A 45 3.96 -3.65 14.10
CA TYR A 45 5.02 -3.48 15.10
C TYR A 45 5.34 -4.77 15.86
N ARG A 46 4.31 -5.51 16.31
CA ARG A 46 4.51 -6.80 17.01
C ARG A 46 5.10 -7.88 16.11
N LYS A 47 4.70 -7.94 14.83
CA LYS A 47 5.27 -8.87 13.85
C LYS A 47 6.76 -8.56 13.62
N ASN A 48 7.11 -7.29 13.39
CA ASN A 48 8.48 -6.87 13.13
C ASN A 48 9.39 -7.06 14.36
N ALA A 49 8.89 -6.79 15.57
CA ALA A 49 9.64 -7.06 16.80
C ALA A 49 9.96 -8.55 16.99
N HIS A 50 9.06 -9.44 16.57
CA HIS A 50 9.26 -10.89 16.66
C HIS A 50 10.21 -11.42 15.57
N THR A 51 10.29 -10.75 14.42
CA THR A 51 11.25 -11.06 13.35
C THR A 51 12.68 -10.65 13.72
N GLU A 52 12.86 -9.52 14.40
CA GLU A 52 14.17 -9.03 14.87
C GLU A 52 14.80 -9.97 15.93
N GLU A 53 14.01 -10.55 16.85
CA GLU A 53 14.54 -11.51 17.84
C GLU A 53 15.02 -12.83 17.22
N ILE A 54 14.42 -13.26 16.09
CA ILE A 54 14.82 -14.50 15.40
C ILE A 54 16.07 -14.27 14.52
N SER A 55 16.31 -13.04 14.05
CA SER A 55 17.50 -12.69 13.24
C SER A 55 18.72 -12.27 14.08
N GLY A 56 18.58 -12.06 15.38
CA GLY A 56 19.66 -11.58 16.27
C GLY A 56 20.73 -12.62 16.67
N ARG A 57 20.65 -13.88 16.22
CA ARG A 57 21.62 -14.94 16.59
C ARG A 57 22.47 -15.44 15.41
N GLN A 58 23.04 -14.54 14.61
CA GLN A 58 24.23 -14.85 13.82
C GLN A 58 25.27 -13.75 13.94
N LYS A 59 26.35 -14.10 14.65
CA LYS A 59 27.62 -13.37 14.68
C LYS A 59 28.49 -13.94 13.54
N PRO A 60 28.88 -13.17 12.51
CA PRO A 60 29.95 -13.57 11.63
C PRO A 60 31.25 -12.87 12.06
N THR A 61 32.09 -13.65 12.75
CA THR A 61 33.54 -13.47 12.68
C THR A 61 34.06 -14.07 11.37
N SER A 62 35.13 -13.48 10.86
CA SER A 62 35.94 -13.88 9.68
C SER A 62 35.61 -13.19 8.37
N GLU A 63 36.40 -12.13 8.16
CA GLU A 63 36.96 -11.66 6.90
C GLU A 63 37.41 -12.85 6.02
N GLU A 64 36.83 -12.97 4.82
CA GLU A 64 37.31 -13.66 3.60
C GLU A 64 36.11 -14.24 2.81
N GLY A 65 35.44 -13.39 2.01
CA GLY A 65 34.28 -13.86 1.22
C GLY A 65 33.66 -12.85 0.25
N ASP A 66 34.45 -11.92 -0.29
CA ASP A 66 33.95 -10.67 -0.89
C ASP A 66 33.41 -10.78 -2.35
N LYS A 67 33.15 -11.99 -2.86
CA LYS A 67 32.73 -12.20 -4.26
C LYS A 67 31.41 -12.95 -4.46
N ALA A 68 30.90 -13.67 -3.45
CA ALA A 68 29.65 -14.43 -3.57
C ALA A 68 28.39 -13.60 -3.20
N VAL A 69 28.53 -12.59 -2.33
CA VAL A 69 27.40 -11.81 -1.80
C VAL A 69 26.82 -10.81 -2.83
N LYS A 70 27.63 -10.35 -3.80
CA LYS A 70 27.15 -9.43 -4.84
C LYS A 70 26.15 -10.05 -5.82
N ARG A 71 26.23 -11.37 -6.06
CA ARG A 71 25.35 -12.06 -7.03
C ARG A 71 23.91 -12.22 -6.53
N GLN A 72 23.71 -12.43 -5.22
CA GLN A 72 22.37 -12.59 -4.64
C GLN A 72 21.63 -11.25 -4.41
N LYS A 73 22.35 -10.13 -4.26
CA LYS A 73 21.71 -8.81 -4.12
C LYS A 73 21.09 -8.33 -5.43
N ILE A 74 21.77 -8.57 -6.56
CA ILE A 74 21.30 -8.15 -7.89
C ILE A 74 19.98 -8.85 -8.24
N SER A 75 19.86 -10.16 -8.00
CA SER A 75 18.63 -10.89 -8.33
C SER A 75 17.42 -10.47 -7.50
N LYS A 76 17.63 -10.02 -6.26
CA LYS A 76 16.52 -9.58 -5.39
C LYS A 76 16.01 -8.20 -5.80
N GLU A 77 16.92 -7.31 -6.21
CA GLU A 77 16.56 -5.97 -6.65
C GLU A 77 15.94 -5.97 -8.06
N GLU A 78 16.41 -6.84 -8.96
CA GLU A 78 15.76 -7.07 -10.25
C GLU A 78 14.34 -7.64 -10.08
N SER A 79 14.16 -8.61 -9.18
CA SER A 79 12.83 -9.14 -8.85
C SER A 79 11.93 -8.06 -8.26
N ARG A 80 12.46 -7.19 -7.41
CA ARG A 80 11.72 -6.04 -6.84
C ARG A 80 11.27 -5.08 -7.95
N ASN A 81 12.17 -4.72 -8.85
CA ASN A 81 11.85 -3.78 -9.92
C ASN A 81 10.84 -4.37 -10.91
N GLN A 82 10.92 -5.68 -11.20
CA GLN A 82 9.92 -6.39 -11.99
C GLN A 82 8.55 -6.35 -11.32
N ASP A 83 8.48 -6.59 -10.02
CA ASP A 83 7.24 -6.53 -9.25
C ASP A 83 6.63 -5.11 -9.27
N ILE A 84 7.46 -4.07 -9.10
CA ILE A 84 7.03 -2.66 -9.17
C ILE A 84 6.46 -2.33 -10.54
N GLN A 85 7.19 -2.70 -11.60
CA GLN A 85 6.77 -2.44 -12.98
C GLN A 85 5.47 -3.18 -13.30
N PHE A 86 5.34 -4.42 -12.84
CA PHE A 86 4.14 -5.23 -13.04
C PHE A 86 2.91 -4.59 -12.39
N ILE A 87 3.03 -4.12 -11.15
CA ILE A 87 1.95 -3.41 -10.47
C ILE A 87 1.64 -2.09 -11.18
N ALA A 88 2.65 -1.30 -11.54
CA ALA A 88 2.47 -0.03 -12.22
C ALA A 88 1.72 -0.19 -13.55
N GLN A 89 2.09 -1.20 -14.34
CA GLN A 89 1.41 -1.55 -15.58
C GLN A 89 -0.05 -1.98 -15.32
N PHE A 90 -0.29 -2.80 -14.30
CA PHE A 90 -1.64 -3.21 -13.93
C PHE A 90 -2.56 -2.02 -13.60
N PHE A 91 -2.02 -0.99 -12.94
CA PHE A 91 -2.74 0.27 -12.71
C PHE A 91 -2.93 1.08 -14.00
N ALA A 92 -1.90 1.16 -14.85
CA ALA A 92 -1.95 1.89 -16.13
C ALA A 92 -2.98 1.31 -17.11
N ASP A 93 -3.10 -0.02 -17.17
CA ASP A 93 -4.08 -0.74 -17.98
C ASP A 93 -5.54 -0.48 -17.51
N GLY A 94 -5.74 0.23 -16.40
CA GLY A 94 -7.05 0.56 -15.86
C GLY A 94 -7.77 -0.63 -15.23
N GLU A 95 -7.09 -1.75 -14.96
CA GLU A 95 -7.70 -2.92 -14.33
C GLU A 95 -8.01 -2.72 -12.83
N ALA A 96 -7.47 -1.64 -12.27
CA ALA A 96 -7.82 -1.10 -10.97
C ALA A 96 -9.03 -0.14 -11.00
N ASN A 97 -9.56 0.22 -12.18
CA ASN A 97 -10.72 1.11 -12.24
C ASN A 97 -11.98 0.42 -11.69
N GLY A 98 -12.70 1.13 -10.82
CA GLY A 98 -13.92 0.66 -10.18
C GLY A 98 -13.71 -0.07 -8.85
N VAL A 99 -12.49 -0.07 -8.33
CA VAL A 99 -12.19 -0.44 -6.93
C VAL A 99 -12.30 0.85 -6.13
N ASP A 100 -13.39 1.02 -5.38
CA ASP A 100 -13.51 2.14 -4.45
C ASP A 100 -12.51 1.92 -3.30
N ASP A 101 -12.12 2.98 -2.57
CA ASP A 101 -11.15 2.90 -1.47
C ASP A 101 -11.64 2.07 -0.25
N GLU A 102 -12.71 1.28 -0.40
CA GLU A 102 -13.21 0.37 0.61
C GLU A 102 -12.32 -0.89 0.72
N ASP A 103 -12.02 -1.30 1.96
CA ASP A 103 -11.11 -2.43 2.27
C ASP A 103 -11.53 -3.74 1.58
N ASP A 104 -12.82 -3.94 1.31
CA ASP A 104 -13.35 -5.13 0.65
C ASP A 104 -12.97 -5.18 -0.84
N ASP A 105 -12.92 -4.03 -1.50
CA ASP A 105 -12.55 -3.92 -2.92
C ASP A 105 -11.02 -4.00 -3.11
N ARG A 106 -10.25 -3.49 -2.14
CA ARG A 106 -8.78 -3.58 -2.16
C ARG A 106 -8.29 -5.04 -2.15
N SER A 107 -8.96 -5.94 -1.43
CA SER A 107 -8.65 -7.37 -1.47
C SER A 107 -8.92 -7.98 -2.85
N ALA A 108 -10.02 -7.60 -3.50
CA ALA A 108 -10.37 -8.05 -4.84
C ALA A 108 -9.36 -7.58 -5.90
N LEU A 109 -8.78 -6.38 -5.73
CA LEU A 109 -7.70 -5.86 -6.58
C LEU A 109 -6.47 -6.76 -6.54
N TRP A 110 -6.00 -7.17 -5.35
CA TRP A 110 -4.84 -8.05 -5.22
C TRP A 110 -5.10 -9.47 -5.73
N GLU A 111 -6.33 -9.97 -5.64
CA GLU A 111 -6.71 -11.23 -6.26
C GLU A 111 -6.66 -11.18 -7.79
N ARG A 112 -7.09 -10.07 -8.41
CA ARG A 112 -6.98 -9.87 -9.86
C ARG A 112 -5.53 -9.81 -10.30
N LEU A 113 -4.70 -9.08 -9.56
CA LEU A 113 -3.26 -9.01 -9.80
C LEU A 113 -2.60 -10.39 -9.68
N HIS A 114 -2.98 -11.18 -8.66
CA HIS A 114 -2.52 -12.56 -8.48
C HIS A 114 -2.94 -13.50 -9.61
N LYS A 115 -4.15 -13.33 -10.16
CA LYS A 115 -4.59 -14.13 -11.32
C LYS A 115 -3.69 -13.90 -12.53
N LYS A 116 -3.12 -12.71 -12.68
CA LYS A 116 -2.15 -12.38 -13.73
C LYS A 116 -0.71 -12.80 -13.38
N GLY A 117 -0.28 -12.59 -12.14
CA GLY A 117 1.10 -12.85 -11.69
C GLY A 117 1.21 -14.08 -10.79
N LYS A 118 1.94 -15.12 -11.22
CA LYS A 118 2.09 -16.39 -10.46
C LYS A 118 3.06 -16.34 -9.27
N TRP A 119 3.67 -15.20 -8.97
CA TRP A 119 4.91 -15.17 -8.18
C TRP A 119 4.76 -14.67 -6.73
N ARG A 120 3.59 -14.13 -6.36
CA ARG A 120 3.28 -13.67 -4.99
C ARG A 120 1.83 -13.91 -4.67
N THR A 121 1.51 -14.09 -3.39
CA THR A 121 0.13 -14.20 -2.87
C THR A 121 -0.55 -12.82 -2.80
N PRO A 122 -1.90 -12.74 -2.76
CA PRO A 122 -2.60 -11.45 -2.69
C PRO A 122 -2.18 -10.61 -1.49
N SER A 123 -2.03 -11.22 -0.30
CA SER A 123 -1.56 -10.52 0.89
C SER A 123 -0.10 -10.06 0.77
N SER A 124 0.75 -10.81 0.06
CA SER A 124 2.14 -10.39 -0.19
C SER A 124 2.21 -9.22 -1.17
N TRP A 125 1.27 -9.11 -2.11
CA TRP A 125 1.16 -7.96 -3.01
C TRP A 125 0.76 -6.70 -2.27
N GLU A 126 -0.19 -6.81 -1.33
CA GLU A 126 -0.61 -5.69 -0.49
C GLU A 126 0.55 -5.15 0.35
N GLU A 127 1.24 -6.02 1.08
CA GLU A 127 2.40 -5.64 1.90
C GLU A 127 3.52 -5.03 1.03
N PHE A 128 3.81 -5.63 -0.13
CA PHE A 128 4.81 -5.12 -1.06
C PHE A 128 4.45 -3.74 -1.61
N TYR A 129 3.18 -3.52 -1.96
CA TYR A 129 2.72 -2.22 -2.43
C TYR A 129 2.80 -1.17 -1.33
N GLU A 130 2.44 -1.48 -0.08
CA GLU A 130 2.55 -0.51 1.02
C GLU A 130 3.99 -0.01 1.20
N GLU A 131 4.97 -0.90 1.08
CA GLU A 131 6.39 -0.56 1.17
C GLU A 131 6.92 0.20 -0.06
N ASN A 132 6.40 -0.07 -1.25
CA ASN A 132 6.94 0.44 -2.52
C ASN A 132 5.97 1.36 -3.30
N HIS A 133 4.87 1.80 -2.69
CA HIS A 133 3.79 2.54 -3.38
C HIS A 133 4.28 3.82 -4.05
N LEU A 134 5.32 4.48 -3.51
CA LEU A 134 5.94 5.66 -4.12
C LEU A 134 6.67 5.31 -5.41
N GLU A 135 7.40 4.20 -5.43
CA GLU A 135 8.11 3.72 -6.61
C GLU A 135 7.11 3.26 -7.68
N VAL A 136 6.06 2.52 -7.28
CA VAL A 136 4.97 2.12 -8.18
C VAL A 136 4.25 3.33 -8.77
N LYS A 137 3.92 4.33 -7.95
CA LYS A 137 3.27 5.56 -8.41
C LYS A 137 4.12 6.32 -9.42
N ARG A 138 5.44 6.40 -9.17
CA ARG A 138 6.37 7.02 -10.11
C ARG A 138 6.38 6.31 -11.46
N HIS A 139 6.52 4.98 -11.46
CA HIS A 139 6.48 4.19 -12.69
C HIS A 139 5.14 4.30 -13.42
N PHE A 140 4.03 4.32 -12.69
CA PHE A 140 2.71 4.54 -13.26
C PHE A 140 2.63 5.90 -13.98
N SER A 141 3.10 6.98 -13.35
CA SER A 141 3.15 8.30 -14.00
C SER A 141 4.02 8.28 -15.25
N ASP A 142 5.20 7.65 -15.20
CA ASP A 142 6.10 7.55 -16.34
C ASP A 142 5.46 6.79 -17.53
N ILE A 143 4.63 5.75 -17.26
CA ILE A 143 3.91 5.00 -18.30
C ILE A 143 2.80 5.85 -18.93
N ILE A 144 2.01 6.54 -18.11
CA ILE A 144 0.92 7.40 -18.59
C ILE A 144 1.46 8.57 -19.43
N ASP A 145 2.59 9.16 -19.01
CA ASP A 145 3.23 10.24 -19.75
C ASP A 145 3.74 9.75 -21.12
N GLN A 146 4.24 8.51 -21.22
CA GLN A 146 4.66 7.91 -22.49
C GLN A 146 3.49 7.57 -23.42
N GLU A 147 2.35 7.12 -22.88
CA GLU A 147 1.15 6.88 -23.69
C GLU A 147 0.52 8.17 -24.20
N ALA A 148 0.65 9.28 -23.47
CA ALA A 148 0.12 10.58 -23.90
C ALA A 148 0.91 11.24 -25.05
N GLU A 149 2.14 10.78 -25.32
CA GLU A 149 3.01 11.29 -26.38
C GLU A 149 2.85 10.54 -27.74
N GLN A 150 2.06 9.47 -27.80
CA GLN A 150 1.76 8.70 -29.02
C GLN A 150 0.41 9.11 -29.66
#